data_AF-A0A258BCR0-F1
#
_entry.id   AF-A0A258BCR0-F1
#
_cell.length_a   1.000
_cell.length_b   1.000
_cell.length_c   1.000
_cell.angle_alpha   90.00
_cell.angle_beta   90.00
_cell.angle_gamma   90.00
#
_symmetry.space_group_name_H-M   'P 1'
#
loop_
_entity.id
_entity.type
_entity.pdbx_description
1 polymer ?
#
loop_
_entity_poly.entity_id
_entity_poly.type
_entity_poly.pdbx_seq_one_letter_code
_entity_poly.pdbx_strand_id
1 'polypeptide(L)'
;MKDYFDDVPDLKEKHLCHRCIGDEFYKAKVRKSGKGADCDYCGKHLRCFELSAVAGDVAGVFDEHYYRTRDPDYYGDRPGDDVVYAIADCGGFPDEAASDIQKSLEEYHVDMEMAQMGEECEFDADSYYAQKGVDLRNWEEQWLELRNSLKTRSRFFNSQAVKVLEDMLKDLESLPTHDGRDLIRSAGPETDFPHLYRARTFQSIPALKAA
;
A
#
# COMPACT_ATOMS: atom_id res chain seq x y z
N MET A 1 18.54 -1.91 -41.58
CA MET A 1 18.25 -2.42 -40.23
C MET A 1 16.75 -2.29 -40.08
N LYS A 2 16.05 -3.27 -40.64
CA LYS A 2 14.62 -3.29 -40.90
C LYS A 2 13.90 -3.78 -39.63
N ASP A 3 12.86 -3.07 -39.26
CA ASP A 3 11.59 -3.63 -38.76
C ASP A 3 11.72 -4.63 -37.59
N TYR A 4 12.28 -4.17 -36.46
CA TYR A 4 12.29 -4.94 -35.20
C TYR A 4 11.40 -4.34 -34.11
N PHE A 5 10.69 -3.24 -34.39
CA PHE A 5 9.82 -2.54 -33.43
C PHE A 5 8.32 -2.60 -33.76
N ASP A 6 7.92 -3.26 -34.85
CA ASP A 6 6.51 -3.35 -35.29
C ASP A 6 5.74 -4.58 -34.74
N ASP A 7 6.41 -5.50 -34.02
CA ASP A 7 5.78 -6.74 -33.50
C ASP A 7 5.53 -6.73 -31.97
N VAL A 8 5.73 -5.58 -31.29
CA VAL A 8 5.31 -5.45 -29.90
C VAL A 8 3.84 -5.02 -29.92
N PRO A 9 2.87 -5.84 -29.46
CA PRO A 9 1.51 -5.35 -29.29
C PRO A 9 1.56 -4.10 -28.44
N ASP A 10 0.94 -3.02 -28.92
CA ASP A 10 0.90 -1.74 -28.20
C ASP A 10 0.46 -2.05 -26.77
N LEU A 11 1.36 -1.88 -25.81
CA LEU A 11 1.10 -2.22 -24.41
C LEU A 11 -0.13 -1.45 -23.90
N LYS A 12 -0.48 -0.33 -24.55
CA LYS A 12 -1.66 0.48 -24.29
C LYS A 12 -2.98 -0.25 -24.60
N GLU A 13 -2.97 -1.26 -25.47
CA GLU A 13 -4.15 -2.06 -25.82
C GLU A 13 -4.31 -3.32 -24.96
N LYS A 14 -3.30 -3.68 -24.16
CA LYS A 14 -3.38 -4.85 -23.27
C LYS A 14 -4.34 -4.59 -22.11
N HIS A 15 -4.96 -5.67 -21.63
CA HIS A 15 -5.95 -5.66 -20.57
C HIS A 15 -5.57 -6.63 -19.44
N LEU A 16 -5.66 -6.13 -18.21
CA LEU A 16 -5.41 -6.91 -16.99
C LEU A 16 -6.71 -7.08 -16.19
N CYS A 17 -7.07 -8.33 -15.91
CA CYS A 17 -8.29 -8.64 -15.16
C CYS A 17 -8.11 -8.62 -13.65
N HIS A 18 -9.21 -8.44 -12.93
CA HIS A 18 -9.25 -8.51 -11.48
C HIS A 18 -8.77 -9.85 -10.87
N ARG A 19 -8.69 -10.94 -11.65
CA ARG A 19 -8.26 -12.25 -11.13
C ARG A 19 -6.73 -12.41 -11.14
N CYS A 20 -6.05 -11.74 -12.04
CA CYS A 20 -4.59 -11.72 -12.10
C CYS A 20 -3.98 -10.81 -11.02
N ILE A 21 -4.79 -9.93 -10.44
CA ILE A 21 -4.37 -8.99 -9.40
C ILE A 21 -4.45 -9.67 -8.04
N GLY A 22 -3.38 -9.63 -7.27
CA GLY A 22 -3.30 -10.15 -5.91
C GLY A 22 -3.95 -9.22 -4.89
N ASP A 23 -3.69 -7.91 -5.00
CA ASP A 23 -4.21 -6.90 -4.07
C ASP A 23 -5.75 -6.87 -4.06
N GLU A 24 -6.34 -6.99 -2.87
CA GLU A 24 -7.80 -7.12 -2.71
C GLU A 24 -8.53 -5.80 -2.97
N PHE A 25 -7.93 -4.66 -2.61
CA PHE A 25 -8.53 -3.35 -2.83
C PHE A 25 -8.57 -3.03 -4.33
N TYR A 26 -7.46 -3.22 -5.02
CA TYR A 26 -7.33 -3.00 -6.44
C TYR A 26 -8.19 -3.98 -7.24
N LYS A 27 -8.21 -5.26 -6.84
CA LYS A 27 -9.15 -6.26 -7.36
C LYS A 27 -10.61 -5.81 -7.24
N ALA A 28 -11.00 -5.25 -6.09
CA ALA A 28 -12.35 -4.71 -5.91
C ALA A 28 -12.62 -3.49 -6.82
N LYS A 29 -11.64 -2.59 -6.98
CA LYS A 29 -11.69 -1.45 -7.92
C LYS A 29 -11.93 -1.92 -9.35
N VAL A 30 -11.15 -2.89 -9.84
CA VAL A 30 -11.30 -3.46 -11.20
C VAL A 30 -12.65 -4.17 -11.35
N ARG A 31 -13.11 -4.92 -10.35
CA ARG A 31 -14.45 -5.56 -10.39
C ARG A 31 -15.59 -4.55 -10.53
N LYS A 32 -15.49 -3.42 -9.82
CA LYS A 32 -16.54 -2.40 -9.77
C LYS A 32 -16.56 -1.52 -11.02
N SER A 33 -15.39 -1.07 -11.47
CA SER A 33 -15.27 -0.03 -12.50
C SER A 33 -14.68 -0.52 -13.82
N GLY A 34 -14.17 -1.76 -13.87
CA GLY A 34 -13.57 -2.35 -15.07
C GLY A 34 -14.56 -2.57 -16.21
N LYS A 35 -14.05 -2.61 -17.43
CA LYS A 35 -14.82 -2.96 -18.63
C LYS A 35 -14.73 -4.47 -18.86
N GLY A 36 -15.73 -5.06 -19.51
CA GLY A 36 -15.65 -6.46 -19.93
C GLY A 36 -14.71 -6.59 -21.12
N ALA A 37 -13.62 -7.34 -20.96
CA ALA A 37 -12.62 -7.56 -22.01
C ALA A 37 -11.93 -8.91 -21.80
N ASP A 38 -11.23 -9.38 -22.82
CA ASP A 38 -10.35 -10.54 -22.71
C ASP A 38 -9.04 -10.12 -22.04
N CYS A 39 -8.66 -10.84 -20.99
CA CYS A 39 -7.41 -10.57 -20.28
C CYS A 39 -6.23 -11.18 -21.04
N ASP A 40 -5.24 -10.37 -21.40
CA ASP A 40 -4.06 -10.82 -22.16
C ASP A 40 -3.18 -11.81 -21.38
N TYR A 41 -3.23 -11.77 -20.04
CA TYR A 41 -2.37 -12.59 -19.18
C TYR A 41 -2.98 -13.94 -18.75
N CYS A 42 -4.31 -14.05 -18.70
CA CYS A 42 -4.96 -15.32 -18.31
C CYS A 42 -5.96 -15.86 -19.34
N GLY A 43 -6.16 -15.14 -20.44
CA GLY A 43 -7.03 -15.52 -21.56
C GLY A 43 -8.53 -15.56 -21.22
N LYS A 44 -8.96 -15.00 -20.09
CA LYS A 44 -10.36 -15.04 -19.65
C LYS A 44 -11.07 -13.72 -19.91
N HIS A 45 -12.32 -13.81 -20.35
CA HIS A 45 -13.22 -12.67 -20.47
C HIS A 45 -13.76 -12.25 -19.10
N LEU A 46 -13.25 -11.16 -18.54
CA LEU A 46 -13.54 -10.70 -17.18
C LEU A 46 -13.61 -9.16 -17.13
N ARG A 47 -13.86 -8.61 -15.93
CA ARG A 47 -13.66 -7.18 -15.68
C ARG A 47 -12.17 -6.88 -15.68
N CYS A 48 -11.76 -6.01 -16.61
CA CYS A 48 -10.38 -5.62 -16.84
C CYS A 48 -10.23 -4.11 -16.86
N PHE A 49 -9.01 -3.66 -16.59
CA PHE A 49 -8.52 -2.34 -16.96
C PHE A 49 -7.51 -2.46 -18.10
N GLU A 50 -7.40 -1.38 -18.87
CA GLU A 50 -6.31 -1.15 -19.83
C GLU A 50 -4.99 -1.08 -19.05
N LEU A 51 -3.94 -1.69 -19.58
CA LEU A 51 -2.65 -1.82 -18.88
C LEU A 51 -2.03 -0.46 -18.61
N SER A 52 -2.21 0.51 -19.50
CA SER A 52 -1.77 1.90 -19.31
C SER A 52 -2.43 2.56 -18.09
N ALA A 53 -3.70 2.26 -17.82
CA ALA A 53 -4.38 2.74 -16.62
C ALA A 53 -3.85 2.06 -15.35
N VAL A 54 -3.52 0.76 -15.44
CA VAL A 54 -2.85 0.05 -14.34
C VAL A 54 -1.47 0.64 -14.07
N ALA A 55 -0.68 0.90 -15.11
CA ALA A 55 0.62 1.54 -15.00
C ALA A 55 0.50 2.92 -14.33
N GLY A 56 -0.46 3.75 -14.72
CA GLY A 56 -0.72 5.03 -14.07
C GLY A 56 -1.08 4.91 -12.58
N ASP A 57 -1.89 3.90 -12.20
CA ASP A 57 -2.19 3.62 -10.80
C ASP A 57 -0.93 3.17 -10.03
N VAL A 58 -0.09 2.31 -10.63
CA VAL A 58 1.18 1.85 -10.06
C VAL A 58 2.17 3.01 -9.88
N ALA A 59 2.30 3.90 -10.86
CA ALA A 59 3.14 5.09 -10.75
C ALA A 59 2.79 5.93 -9.52
N GLY A 60 1.49 6.14 -9.26
CA GLY A 60 1.02 6.87 -8.08
C GLY A 60 1.40 6.17 -6.77
N VAL A 61 1.30 4.84 -6.72
CA VAL A 61 1.72 4.06 -5.55
C VAL A 61 3.24 4.15 -5.34
N PHE A 62 4.02 4.12 -6.43
CA PHE A 62 5.47 4.25 -6.37
C PHE A 62 5.91 5.64 -5.91
N ASP A 63 5.28 6.70 -6.41
CA ASP A 63 5.54 8.08 -5.97
C ASP A 63 5.27 8.25 -4.47
N GLU A 64 4.17 7.67 -3.96
CA GLU A 64 3.80 7.82 -2.55
C GLU A 64 4.64 6.93 -1.62
N HIS A 65 4.84 5.65 -1.99
CA HIS A 65 5.30 4.60 -1.07
C HIS A 65 6.65 3.99 -1.40
N TYR A 66 7.27 4.33 -2.53
CA TYR A 66 8.58 3.80 -2.90
C TYR A 66 9.59 4.92 -3.14
N TYR A 67 10.86 4.57 -3.15
CA TYR A 67 11.93 5.42 -3.63
C TYR A 67 12.92 4.57 -4.43
N ARG A 68 13.43 5.14 -5.53
CA ARG A 68 14.49 4.51 -6.30
C ARG A 68 15.77 4.51 -5.50
N THR A 69 16.39 3.35 -5.34
CA THR A 69 17.68 3.25 -4.65
C THR A 69 18.79 3.58 -5.60
N ARG A 70 19.88 4.19 -5.10
CA ARG A 70 21.05 4.46 -5.93
C ARG A 70 21.81 3.16 -6.18
N ASP A 71 22.48 3.10 -7.33
CA ASP A 71 23.44 2.04 -7.60
C ASP A 71 24.40 1.83 -6.42
N PRO A 72 24.72 0.57 -6.09
CA PRO A 72 25.56 0.26 -4.97
C PRO A 72 26.96 0.79 -5.23
N ASP A 73 27.56 1.38 -4.19
CA ASP A 73 29.00 1.58 -4.20
C ASP A 73 29.70 0.20 -4.33
N TYR A 74 30.94 0.19 -4.82
CA TYR A 74 31.77 -0.98 -5.21
C TYR A 74 31.85 -2.16 -4.21
N TYR A 75 31.26 -2.06 -3.01
CA TYR A 75 31.33 -3.01 -1.90
C TYR A 75 29.98 -3.33 -1.23
N GLY A 76 28.83 -2.90 -1.77
CA GLY A 76 27.53 -3.07 -1.11
C GLY A 76 26.46 -3.81 -1.93
N ASP A 77 25.51 -4.43 -1.23
CA ASP A 77 24.24 -4.86 -1.83
C ASP A 77 23.36 -3.62 -2.05
N ARG A 78 22.78 -3.49 -3.25
CA ARG A 78 21.79 -2.45 -3.55
C ARG A 78 20.52 -2.75 -2.75
N PRO A 79 20.05 -1.86 -1.87
CA PRO A 79 18.81 -2.08 -1.14
C PRO A 79 17.60 -2.02 -2.08
N GLY A 80 16.54 -2.73 -1.70
CA GLY A 80 15.32 -2.83 -2.50
C GLY A 80 15.33 -4.04 -3.44
N ASP A 81 14.27 -4.12 -4.23
CA ASP A 81 14.08 -5.15 -5.25
C ASP A 81 14.20 -4.50 -6.63
N ASP A 82 14.51 -5.29 -7.65
CA ASP A 82 14.44 -4.78 -9.01
C ASP A 82 13.01 -4.32 -9.34
N VAL A 83 12.91 -3.37 -10.26
CA VAL A 83 11.65 -2.69 -10.56
C VAL A 83 10.52 -3.64 -10.95
N VAL A 84 10.80 -4.75 -11.65
CA VAL A 84 9.77 -5.70 -12.07
C VAL A 84 9.23 -6.46 -10.86
N TYR A 85 10.11 -6.93 -9.98
CA TYR A 85 9.67 -7.59 -8.74
C TYR A 85 8.95 -6.61 -7.80
N ALA A 86 9.43 -5.37 -7.67
CA ALA A 86 8.76 -4.35 -6.87
C ALA A 86 7.33 -4.06 -7.39
N ILE A 87 7.15 -3.98 -8.73
CA ILE A 87 5.83 -3.80 -9.35
C ILE A 87 4.96 -5.04 -9.14
N ALA A 88 5.52 -6.24 -9.32
CA ALA A 88 4.79 -7.49 -9.13
C ALA A 88 4.26 -7.61 -7.69
N ASP A 89 5.10 -7.34 -6.68
CA ASP A 89 4.71 -7.40 -5.27
C ASP A 89 3.69 -6.33 -4.90
N CYS A 90 3.86 -5.11 -5.43
CA CYS A 90 2.97 -3.97 -5.17
C CYS A 90 1.49 -4.27 -5.44
N GLY A 91 1.16 -4.98 -6.53
CA GLY A 91 -0.22 -5.32 -6.89
C GLY A 91 -0.54 -6.81 -6.83
N GLY A 92 0.44 -7.65 -6.49
CA GLY A 92 0.38 -9.09 -6.70
C GLY A 92 0.09 -9.45 -8.16
N PHE A 93 0.80 -8.83 -9.11
CA PHE A 93 0.62 -9.06 -10.54
C PHE A 93 1.43 -10.28 -11.01
N PRO A 94 1.04 -10.93 -12.12
CA PRO A 94 1.91 -11.90 -12.78
C PRO A 94 3.17 -11.23 -13.31
N ASP A 95 4.31 -11.92 -13.27
CA ASP A 95 5.62 -11.40 -13.72
C ASP A 95 5.57 -10.80 -15.14
N GLU A 96 4.86 -11.47 -16.07
CA GLU A 96 4.66 -10.98 -17.44
C GLU A 96 3.94 -9.62 -17.45
N ALA A 97 2.91 -9.45 -16.62
CA ALA A 97 2.20 -8.18 -16.51
C ALA A 97 3.03 -7.11 -15.83
N ALA A 98 3.81 -7.46 -14.81
CA ALA A 98 4.71 -6.54 -14.14
C ALA A 98 5.79 -6.01 -15.08
N SER A 99 6.37 -6.87 -15.93
CA SER A 99 7.34 -6.45 -16.95
C SER A 99 6.70 -5.54 -18.00
N ASP A 100 5.48 -5.83 -18.45
CA ASP A 100 4.79 -4.96 -19.40
C ASP A 100 4.36 -3.62 -18.77
N ILE A 101 3.99 -3.60 -17.48
CA ILE A 101 3.74 -2.37 -16.73
C ILE A 101 5.03 -1.54 -16.61
N GLN A 102 6.15 -2.16 -16.26
CA GLN A 102 7.46 -1.51 -16.18
C GLN A 102 7.82 -0.83 -17.51
N LYS A 103 7.75 -1.55 -18.64
CA LYS A 103 8.02 -0.97 -19.97
C LYS A 103 7.10 0.19 -20.29
N SER A 104 5.83 0.09 -19.94
CA SER A 104 4.89 1.18 -20.11
C SER A 104 5.31 2.40 -19.29
N LEU A 105 5.77 2.23 -18.05
CA LEU A 105 6.22 3.32 -17.19
C LEU A 105 7.53 3.94 -17.68
N GLU A 106 8.51 3.13 -18.08
CA GLU A 106 9.77 3.57 -18.65
C GLU A 106 9.56 4.47 -19.88
N GLU A 107 8.63 4.12 -20.78
CA GLU A 107 8.26 4.96 -21.93
C GLU A 107 7.76 6.36 -21.51
N TYR A 108 7.01 6.44 -20.41
CA TYR A 108 6.47 7.72 -19.91
C TYR A 108 7.46 8.53 -19.07
N HIS A 109 8.46 7.87 -18.47
CA HIS A 109 9.38 8.46 -17.50
C HIS A 109 10.83 8.59 -18.02
N VAL A 110 11.09 8.27 -19.29
CA VAL A 110 12.41 8.43 -19.89
C VAL A 110 12.88 9.89 -19.86
N ASP A 111 13.99 10.14 -19.17
CA ASP A 111 14.72 11.40 -19.26
C ASP A 111 15.79 11.25 -20.34
N MET A 112 15.52 11.81 -21.52
CA MET A 112 16.42 11.71 -22.68
C MET A 112 17.81 12.29 -22.41
N GLU A 113 17.95 13.29 -21.54
CA GLU A 113 19.27 13.87 -21.22
C GLU A 113 20.06 12.92 -20.32
N MET A 114 19.41 12.34 -19.29
CA MET A 114 20.04 11.35 -18.42
C MET A 114 20.39 10.05 -19.15
N ALA A 115 19.48 9.53 -19.97
CA ALA A 115 19.72 8.33 -20.77
C ALA A 115 20.89 8.52 -21.74
N GLN A 116 21.05 9.72 -22.33
CA GLN A 116 22.20 10.03 -23.19
C GLN A 116 23.53 10.11 -22.42
N MET A 117 23.49 10.47 -21.14
CA MET A 117 24.64 10.45 -20.25
C MET A 117 24.94 9.06 -19.68
N GLY A 118 24.11 8.05 -19.99
CA GLY A 118 24.22 6.69 -19.45
C GLY A 118 23.86 6.62 -17.98
N GLU A 119 23.10 7.60 -17.47
CA GLU A 119 22.57 7.61 -16.12
C GLU A 119 21.23 6.86 -16.10
N GLU A 120 21.01 6.08 -15.05
CA GLU A 120 19.76 5.36 -14.80
C GLU A 120 18.60 6.37 -14.67
N CYS A 121 17.48 6.11 -15.35
CA CYS A 121 16.22 6.86 -15.30
C CYS A 121 15.15 6.14 -14.46
N GLU A 122 13.99 6.80 -14.26
CA GLU A 122 12.89 6.23 -13.49
C GLU A 122 12.28 5.03 -14.22
N PHE A 123 12.04 3.95 -13.48
CA PHE A 123 11.53 2.68 -13.98
C PHE A 123 12.39 2.00 -15.06
N ASP A 124 13.65 2.38 -15.23
CA ASP A 124 14.59 1.65 -16.10
C ASP A 124 14.60 0.16 -15.76
N ALA A 125 14.77 -0.70 -16.77
CA ALA A 125 14.76 -2.15 -16.57
C ALA A 125 15.77 -2.64 -15.52
N ASP A 126 16.87 -1.92 -15.33
CA ASP A 126 17.93 -2.23 -14.35
C ASP A 126 17.77 -1.45 -13.03
N SER A 127 16.67 -0.71 -12.85
CA SER A 127 16.42 0.09 -11.65
C SER A 127 15.91 -0.74 -10.48
N TYR A 128 16.20 -0.26 -9.25
CA TYR A 128 15.76 -0.89 -8.01
C TYR A 128 14.99 0.11 -7.15
N TYR A 129 13.98 -0.43 -6.47
CA TYR A 129 13.09 0.33 -5.61
C TYR A 129 13.00 -0.31 -4.24
N ALA A 130 13.02 0.54 -3.23
CA ALA A 130 12.74 0.15 -1.86
C ALA A 130 11.47 0.85 -1.38
N GLN A 131 10.68 0.14 -0.57
CA GLN A 131 9.50 0.73 0.06
C GLN A 131 9.96 1.77 1.10
N LYS A 132 9.31 2.93 1.10
CA LYS A 132 9.44 3.93 2.14
C LYS A 132 8.98 3.31 3.45
N GLY A 133 9.91 3.11 4.36
CA GLY A 133 9.57 2.72 5.72
C GLY A 133 8.73 3.81 6.39
N VAL A 134 7.90 3.42 7.36
CA VAL A 134 7.27 4.39 8.25
C VAL A 134 8.37 5.03 9.09
N ASP A 135 8.57 6.35 9.01
CA ASP A 135 9.47 7.05 9.93
C ASP A 135 8.82 7.10 11.32
N LEU A 136 9.15 6.10 12.13
CA LEU A 136 8.62 5.94 13.48
C LEU A 136 9.36 6.77 14.51
N ARG A 137 10.48 7.42 14.19
CA ARG A 137 11.36 8.05 15.21
C ARG A 137 10.62 9.10 16.03
N ASN A 138 9.89 9.99 15.36
CA ASN A 138 9.09 11.01 16.02
C ASN A 138 7.96 10.39 16.88
N TRP A 139 7.33 9.32 16.39
CA TRP A 139 6.31 8.59 17.15
C TRP A 139 6.87 7.87 18.37
N GLU A 140 8.04 7.25 18.25
CA GLU A 140 8.73 6.59 19.35
C GLU A 140 9.11 7.58 20.46
N GLU A 141 9.61 8.76 20.08
CA GLU A 141 9.92 9.85 21.02
C GLU A 141 8.65 10.34 21.73
N GLN A 142 7.60 10.69 20.99
CA GLN A 142 6.31 11.12 21.55
C GLN A 142 5.69 10.06 22.47
N TRP A 143 5.80 8.77 22.11
CA TRP A 143 5.33 7.66 22.92
C TRP A 143 6.14 7.50 24.22
N LEU A 144 7.47 7.70 24.15
CA LEU A 144 8.34 7.68 25.32
C LEU A 144 8.00 8.81 26.28
N GLU A 145 7.76 10.01 25.77
CA GLU A 145 7.33 11.18 26.54
C GLU A 145 5.95 10.97 27.18
N LEU A 146 4.99 10.42 26.43
CA LEU A 146 3.68 10.00 26.93
C LEU A 146 3.84 9.01 28.10
N ARG A 147 4.63 7.95 27.90
CA ARG A 147 4.88 6.93 28.92
C ARG A 147 5.53 7.51 30.17
N ASN A 148 6.50 8.39 30.01
CA ASN A 148 7.19 9.05 31.12
C ASN A 148 6.25 10.00 31.87
N SER A 149 5.44 10.77 31.17
CA SER A 149 4.50 11.71 31.78
C SER A 149 3.37 10.99 32.54
N LEU A 150 2.85 9.87 32.03
CA LEU A 150 1.88 9.02 32.75
C LEU A 150 2.48 8.37 34.02
N LYS A 151 3.78 8.02 34.01
CA LYS A 151 4.48 7.45 35.16
C LYS A 151 4.83 8.47 36.25
N THR A 152 5.09 9.73 35.86
CA THR A 152 5.70 10.74 36.74
C THR A 152 4.77 11.87 37.15
N ARG A 153 3.65 12.09 36.45
CA ARG A 153 2.72 13.20 36.72
C ARG A 153 1.32 12.72 37.11
N SER A 154 0.57 13.63 37.75
CA SER A 154 -0.80 13.40 38.24
C SER A 154 -1.70 12.74 37.19
N ARG A 155 -2.36 11.65 37.61
CA ARG A 155 -3.27 10.80 36.82
C ARG A 155 -4.47 11.53 36.20
N PHE A 156 -4.71 12.79 36.54
CA PHE A 156 -6.00 13.42 36.28
C PHE A 156 -6.08 14.29 35.03
N PHE A 157 -5.03 14.98 34.56
CA PHE A 157 -5.11 15.76 33.32
C PHE A 157 -3.73 15.94 32.72
N ASN A 158 -3.32 14.98 31.90
CA ASN A 158 -2.12 15.11 31.10
C ASN A 158 -2.49 15.60 29.71
N SER A 159 -2.53 16.92 29.53
CA SER A 159 -2.88 17.55 28.24
C SER A 159 -1.93 17.17 27.11
N GLN A 160 -0.67 16.85 27.43
CA GLN A 160 0.29 16.32 26.45
C GLN A 160 -0.10 14.90 26.02
N ALA A 161 -0.58 14.08 26.94
CA ALA A 161 -1.07 12.73 26.61
C ALA A 161 -2.31 12.76 25.71
N VAL A 162 -3.23 13.69 25.98
CA VAL A 162 -4.44 13.86 25.18
C VAL A 162 -4.07 14.25 23.75
N LYS A 163 -3.16 15.22 23.55
CA LYS A 163 -2.71 15.62 22.20
C LYS A 163 -2.09 14.48 21.41
N VAL A 164 -1.18 13.70 22.03
CA VAL A 164 -0.56 12.55 21.35
C VAL A 164 -1.62 11.51 20.94
N LEU A 165 -2.62 11.26 21.79
CA LEU A 165 -3.72 10.34 21.48
C LEU A 165 -4.67 10.91 20.41
N GLU A 166 -4.96 12.21 20.44
CA GLU A 166 -5.76 12.90 19.42
C GLU A 166 -5.06 12.86 18.06
N ASP A 167 -3.75 13.12 18.01
CA ASP A 167 -2.96 13.05 16.78
C ASP A 167 -2.83 11.60 16.27
N MET A 168 -2.67 10.61 17.17
CA MET A 168 -2.58 9.19 16.79
C MET A 168 -3.91 8.62 16.29
N LEU A 169 -5.02 9.02 16.90
CA LEU A 169 -6.37 8.57 16.53
C LEU A 169 -7.04 9.54 15.55
N LYS A 170 -6.27 10.49 15.02
CA LYS A 170 -6.78 11.50 14.10
C LYS A 170 -7.38 10.82 12.88
N ASP A 171 -8.50 11.37 12.42
CA ASP A 171 -9.22 10.93 11.24
C ASP A 171 -9.81 9.51 11.33
N LEU A 172 -9.67 8.80 12.46
CA LEU A 172 -10.22 7.46 12.65
C LEU A 172 -11.75 7.41 12.47
N GLU A 173 -12.42 8.51 12.80
CA GLU A 173 -13.86 8.72 12.60
C GLU A 173 -14.27 8.83 11.12
N SER A 174 -13.33 9.18 10.23
CA SER A 174 -13.56 9.29 8.79
C SER A 174 -13.20 8.03 8.00
N LEU A 175 -12.54 7.06 8.65
CA LEU A 175 -12.08 5.84 8.01
C LEU A 175 -13.19 4.77 8.02
N PRO A 176 -13.63 4.29 6.86
CA PRO A 176 -14.54 3.16 6.79
C PRO A 176 -13.78 1.83 6.94
N THR A 177 -14.46 0.82 7.48
CA THR A 177 -14.00 -0.57 7.37
C THR A 177 -14.08 -1.05 5.91
N HIS A 178 -13.45 -2.18 5.59
CA HIS A 178 -13.49 -2.80 4.25
C HIS A 178 -14.94 -3.02 3.73
N ASP A 179 -15.91 -3.22 4.63
CA ASP A 179 -17.32 -3.38 4.29
C ASP A 179 -18.17 -2.10 4.46
N GLY A 180 -17.51 -0.94 4.57
CA GLY A 180 -18.16 0.38 4.57
C GLY A 180 -18.85 0.74 5.89
N ARG A 181 -18.51 0.08 6.99
CA ARG A 181 -19.05 0.40 8.32
C ARG A 181 -18.11 1.38 9.03
N ASP A 182 -18.68 2.16 9.94
CA ASP A 182 -17.88 3.06 10.77
C ASP A 182 -16.97 2.28 11.71
N LEU A 183 -15.71 2.72 11.81
CA LEU A 183 -14.69 2.17 12.72
C LEU A 183 -15.03 2.47 14.19
N ILE A 184 -15.72 3.59 14.45
CA ILE A 184 -16.12 4.01 15.79
C ILE A 184 -17.61 3.71 15.99
N ARG A 185 -17.94 3.00 17.07
CA ARG A 185 -19.32 2.71 17.45
C ARG A 185 -19.65 3.22 18.84
N SER A 186 -20.79 3.87 18.98
CA SER A 186 -21.30 4.34 20.28
C SER A 186 -21.90 3.18 21.08
N ALA A 187 -21.57 3.10 22.37
CA ALA A 187 -22.18 2.18 23.32
C ALA A 187 -22.96 2.97 24.38
N GLY A 188 -24.18 2.54 24.70
CA GLY A 188 -25.05 3.18 25.68
C GLY A 188 -26.52 2.75 25.55
N PRO A 189 -27.39 3.15 26.51
CA PRO A 189 -28.77 2.65 26.62
C PRO A 189 -29.65 2.81 25.37
N GLU A 190 -29.25 3.66 24.43
CA GLU A 190 -29.95 3.95 23.16
C GLU A 190 -29.14 3.56 21.93
N THR A 191 -28.14 2.67 22.07
CA THR A 191 -27.33 2.18 20.97
C THR A 191 -27.41 0.66 20.83
N ASP A 192 -26.84 0.12 19.74
CA ASP A 192 -26.73 -1.32 19.50
C ASP A 192 -25.97 -2.08 20.62
N PHE A 193 -25.23 -1.36 21.47
CA PHE A 193 -24.52 -1.89 22.62
C PHE A 193 -25.02 -1.25 23.92
N PRO A 194 -26.20 -1.67 24.44
CA PRO A 194 -26.84 -1.05 25.59
C PRO A 194 -26.10 -1.28 26.92
N HIS A 195 -25.26 -2.31 26.97
CA HIS A 195 -24.58 -2.72 28.19
C HIS A 195 -23.10 -2.98 27.93
N LEU A 196 -22.26 -2.41 28.80
CA LEU A 196 -20.84 -2.71 28.87
C LEU A 196 -20.56 -3.43 30.17
N TYR A 197 -20.05 -4.66 30.06
CA TYR A 197 -19.65 -5.44 31.22
C TYR A 197 -18.15 -5.26 31.44
N ARG A 198 -17.78 -4.79 32.64
CA ARG A 198 -16.37 -4.76 33.03
C ARG A 198 -15.94 -6.18 33.38
N ALA A 199 -15.12 -6.79 32.51
CA ALA A 199 -14.50 -8.07 32.80
C ALA A 199 -13.69 -7.99 34.12
N ARG A 200 -13.91 -8.96 35.00
CA ARG A 200 -13.09 -9.19 36.19
C ARG A 200 -12.26 -10.43 35.96
N THR A 201 -10.98 -10.38 36.31
CA THR A 201 -10.12 -11.55 36.25
C THR A 201 -10.51 -12.51 37.37
N PHE A 202 -10.91 -13.72 37.01
CA PHE A 202 -11.16 -14.80 37.96
C PHE A 202 -10.02 -15.80 37.89
N GLN A 203 -9.45 -16.16 39.03
CA GLN A 203 -8.36 -17.13 39.11
C GLN A 203 -8.84 -18.58 38.97
N SER A 204 -10.15 -18.82 38.88
CA SER A 204 -10.72 -20.15 38.65
C SER A 204 -12.13 -20.09 38.05
N ILE A 205 -12.52 -21.15 37.34
CA ILE A 205 -13.87 -21.30 36.76
C ILE A 205 -14.98 -21.31 37.84
N PRO A 206 -14.82 -21.97 39.01
CA PRO A 206 -15.81 -21.88 40.09
C PRO A 206 -16.03 -20.45 40.59
N ALA A 207 -14.96 -19.65 40.73
CA ALA A 207 -15.07 -18.24 41.15
C ALA A 207 -15.80 -17.38 40.11
N LEU A 208 -15.66 -17.69 38.82
CA LEU A 208 -16.43 -17.05 37.74
C LEU A 208 -17.92 -17.41 37.82
N LYS A 209 -18.27 -18.68 38.10
CA LYS A 209 -19.67 -19.13 38.16
C LYS A 209 -20.45 -18.58 39.36
N ALA A 210 -19.77 -18.09 40.39
CA ALA A 210 -20.37 -17.57 41.60
C ALA A 210 -20.55 -16.04 41.61
N ALA A 211 -20.06 -15.34 40.58
CA ALA A 211 -20.10 -13.88 40.45
C ALA A 211 -21.26 -13.43 39.54
#